data_AF-A0A530BYR8-F1
#
_entry.id   AF-A0A530BYR8-F1
#
_cell.length_a   1.000
_cell.length_b   1.000
_cell.length_c   1.000
_cell.angle_alpha   90.00
_cell.angle_beta   90.00
_cell.angle_gamma   90.00
#
_symmetry.space_group_name_H-M   'P 1'
#
loop_
_entity.id
_entity.type
_entity.pdbx_description
1 polymer ?
#
loop_
_entity_poly.entity_id
_entity_poly.type
_entity_poly.pdbx_seq_one_letter_code
_entity_poly.pdbx_strand_id
1 'polypeptide(L)'
;MQVIADAIDPAESEDIAVASAFAALRTRLGWNADSQARLEVISHFAPVALAMFRNSSGNQSANIHAALEDFEHWYSETRASSFWALFEQQIPDTPVVDF
;
A
#
# COMPACT_ATOMS: atom_id res chain seq x y z
N MET A 1 0.79 -1.05 8.43
CA MET A 1 1.50 0.24 8.24
C MET A 1 2.97 0.19 8.61
N GLN A 2 3.38 -0.37 9.76
CA GLN A 2 4.81 -0.36 10.17
C GLN A 2 5.78 -0.96 9.14
N VAL A 3 5.43 -2.06 8.47
CA VAL A 3 6.29 -2.66 7.42
C VAL A 3 6.42 -1.77 6.18
N ILE A 4 5.41 -0.95 5.86
CA ILE A 4 5.50 -0.01 4.75
C ILE A 4 6.40 1.16 5.15
N ALA A 5 6.30 1.65 6.40
CA ALA A 5 7.17 2.69 6.92
C ALA A 5 8.64 2.25 6.95
N ASP A 6 8.92 1.03 7.42
CA ASP A 6 10.25 0.43 7.45
C ASP A 6 10.87 0.27 6.06
N ALA A 7 10.06 -0.08 5.06
CA ALA A 7 10.52 -0.15 3.66
C ALA A 7 10.80 1.25 3.05
N ILE A 8 10.10 2.28 3.51
CA ILE A 8 10.27 3.67 3.06
C ILE A 8 11.46 4.35 3.76
N ASP A 9 11.79 3.97 4.99
CA ASP A 9 12.86 4.57 5.79
C ASP A 9 14.23 4.67 5.07
N PRO A 10 14.73 3.61 4.39
CA PRO A 10 16.00 3.68 3.66
C PRO A 10 15.86 4.35 2.28
N ALA A 11 14.69 4.85 1.89
CA ALA A 11 14.51 5.45 0.57
C ALA A 11 15.29 6.76 0.45
N GLU A 12 16.03 6.92 -0.65
CA GLU A 12 16.84 8.12 -0.88
C GLU A 12 16.06 9.23 -1.61
N SER A 13 14.93 8.87 -2.23
CA SER A 13 14.11 9.75 -3.06
C SER A 13 12.63 9.39 -2.96
N GLU A 14 11.77 10.34 -3.31
CA GLU A 14 10.31 10.18 -3.37
C GLU A 14 9.90 9.00 -4.28
N ASP A 15 10.51 8.85 -5.45
CA ASP A 15 10.26 7.71 -6.35
C ASP A 15 10.65 6.36 -5.72
N ILE A 16 11.77 6.33 -4.99
CA ILE A 16 12.24 5.11 -4.30
C ILE A 16 11.30 4.78 -3.15
N ALA A 17 10.83 5.78 -2.40
CA ALA A 17 9.87 5.59 -1.33
C ALA A 17 8.56 4.99 -1.83
N VAL A 18 8.02 5.52 -2.94
CA VAL A 18 6.81 4.99 -3.57
C VAL A 18 7.02 3.56 -4.06
N ALA A 19 8.16 3.27 -4.71
CA ALA A 19 8.49 1.93 -5.20
C ALA A 19 8.66 0.91 -4.04
N SER A 20 9.34 1.30 -2.96
CA SER A 20 9.52 0.47 -1.77
C SER A 20 8.20 0.21 -1.05
N ALA A 21 7.36 1.25 -0.91
CA ALA A 21 6.02 1.11 -0.34
C ALA A 21 5.16 0.13 -1.16
N PHE A 22 5.23 0.23 -2.49
CA PHE A 22 4.55 -0.69 -3.39
C PHE A 22 5.08 -2.13 -3.23
N ALA A 23 6.39 -2.35 -3.22
CA ALA A 23 6.97 -3.67 -3.04
C ALA A 23 6.55 -4.31 -1.71
N ALA A 24 6.53 -3.53 -0.62
CA ALA A 24 6.05 -3.96 0.68
C ALA A 24 4.56 -4.31 0.66
N LEU A 25 3.73 -3.49 -0.02
CA LEU A 25 2.30 -3.74 -0.15
C LEU A 25 2.00 -5.00 -0.98
N ARG A 26 2.69 -5.16 -2.11
CA ARG A 26 2.58 -6.32 -2.99
C ARG A 26 2.88 -7.62 -2.25
N THR A 27 3.95 -7.62 -1.47
CA THR A 27 4.35 -8.75 -0.62
C THR A 27 3.31 -9.04 0.45
N ARG A 28 2.81 -7.99 1.12
CA ARG A 28 1.79 -8.13 2.18
C ARG A 28 0.46 -8.71 1.68
N LEU A 29 0.06 -8.34 0.47
CA LEU A 29 -1.21 -8.77 -0.14
C LEU A 29 -1.06 -10.03 -1.01
N GLY A 30 0.13 -10.60 -1.12
CA GLY A 30 0.39 -11.77 -1.98
C GLY A 30 0.14 -11.50 -3.48
N TRP A 31 0.30 -10.25 -3.92
CA TRP A 31 0.03 -9.86 -5.30
C TRP A 31 1.18 -10.28 -6.21
N ASN A 32 1.14 -11.49 -6.74
CA ASN A 32 2.26 -12.01 -7.54
C ASN A 32 2.29 -11.45 -8.98
N ALA A 33 1.18 -10.91 -9.50
CA ALA A 33 1.07 -10.37 -10.85
C ALA A 33 0.52 -8.94 -10.86
N ASP A 34 0.95 -8.14 -11.83
CA ASP A 34 0.41 -6.80 -12.05
C ASP A 34 -0.91 -6.91 -12.82
N SER A 35 -1.98 -6.34 -12.25
CA SER A 35 -3.29 -6.24 -12.88
C SER A 35 -3.67 -4.76 -12.95
N GLN A 36 -4.47 -4.34 -13.93
CA GLN A 36 -4.88 -2.93 -14.04
C GLN A 36 -5.49 -2.40 -12.73
N ALA A 37 -6.34 -3.21 -12.09
CA ALA A 37 -6.92 -2.92 -10.79
C ALA A 37 -5.88 -2.74 -9.66
N ARG A 38 -4.73 -3.42 -9.75
CA ARG A 38 -3.64 -3.29 -8.76
C ARG A 38 -2.80 -2.04 -9.05
N LEU A 39 -2.45 -1.81 -10.32
CA LEU A 39 -1.75 -0.61 -10.79
C LEU A 39 -2.48 0.67 -10.38
N GLU A 40 -3.80 0.69 -10.54
CA GLU A 40 -4.65 1.80 -10.12
C GLU A 40 -4.55 2.05 -8.61
N VAL A 41 -4.67 1.00 -7.79
CA VAL A 41 -4.53 1.12 -6.32
C VAL A 41 -3.16 1.67 -5.94
N ILE A 42 -2.11 1.25 -6.63
CA ILE A 42 -0.74 1.71 -6.35
C ILE A 42 -0.58 3.19 -6.71
N SER A 43 -1.13 3.62 -7.85
CA SER A 43 -1.12 5.02 -8.26
C SER A 43 -1.83 5.92 -7.24
N HIS A 44 -2.96 5.46 -6.71
CA HIS A 44 -3.69 6.19 -5.66
C HIS A 44 -3.04 6.07 -4.27
N PHE A 45 -2.21 5.05 -4.02
CA PHE A 45 -1.47 4.90 -2.76
C PHE A 45 -0.17 5.71 -2.73
N ALA A 46 0.35 6.15 -3.88
CA ALA A 46 1.60 6.94 -3.96
C ALA A 46 1.61 8.19 -3.06
N PRO A 47 0.55 9.01 -2.96
CA PRO A 47 0.50 10.16 -2.04
C PRO A 47 0.66 9.77 -0.56
N VAL A 48 0.17 8.60 -0.15
CA VAL A 48 0.34 8.08 1.22
C VAL A 48 1.80 7.74 1.47
N ALA A 49 2.45 7.05 0.53
CA ALA A 49 3.87 6.72 0.62
C ALA A 49 4.75 7.99 0.69
N LEU A 50 4.43 9.00 -0.12
CA LEU A 50 5.12 10.30 -0.07
C LEU A 50 4.92 11.02 1.26
N ALA A 51 3.70 11.00 1.80
CA ALA A 51 3.43 11.60 3.10
C ALA A 51 4.22 10.89 4.22
N MET A 52 4.31 9.57 4.18
CA MET A 52 5.12 8.78 5.13
C MET A 52 6.61 9.09 5.02
N PHE A 53 7.13 9.16 3.79
CA PHE A 53 8.53 9.53 3.54
C PHE A 53 8.87 10.91 4.07
N ARG A 54 8.07 11.92 3.71
CA ARG A 54 8.25 13.31 4.17
C ARG A 54 8.16 13.43 5.68
N ASN A 55 7.29 12.66 6.33
CA ASN A 55 7.17 12.60 7.77
C ASN A 55 8.45 12.04 8.42
N SER A 56 9.01 10.94 7.86
CA SER A 56 10.27 10.35 8.34
C SER A 56 11.47 11.31 8.17
N SER A 57 11.50 12.08 7.08
CA SER A 57 12.52 13.11 6.85
C SER A 57 12.40 14.36 7.76
N GLY A 58 11.47 14.36 8.73
CA GLY A 58 11.26 15.48 9.65
C GLY A 58 10.39 16.62 9.10
N ASN A 59 9.79 16.44 7.92
CA ASN A 59 8.80 17.39 7.39
C ASN A 59 7.43 17.07 8.01
N GLN A 60 7.22 17.60 9.22
CA GLN A 60 6.03 17.38 10.05
C GLN A 60 4.72 17.87 9.43
N SER A 61 4.79 18.59 8.30
CA SER A 61 3.62 19.08 7.55
C SER A 61 2.91 17.98 6.76
N ALA A 62 3.52 16.80 6.60
CA ALA A 62 2.92 15.68 5.89
C ALA A 62 1.82 15.01 6.73
N ASN A 63 0.57 15.34 6.44
CA ASN A 63 -0.60 14.69 7.04
C ASN A 63 -0.81 13.31 6.41
N ILE A 64 -0.11 12.30 6.94
CA ILE A 64 -0.29 10.89 6.54
C ILE A 64 -1.75 10.47 6.70
N HIS A 65 -2.41 10.90 7.78
CA HIS A 65 -3.82 10.58 8.05
C HIS A 65 -4.75 11.09 6.96
N ALA A 66 -4.61 12.34 6.53
CA ALA A 66 -5.45 12.90 5.47
C ALA A 66 -5.23 12.20 4.13
N ALA A 67 -3.97 11.88 3.78
CA ALA A 67 -3.67 11.13 2.56
C ALA A 67 -4.24 9.71 2.60
N LEU A 68 -4.21 9.07 3.77
CA LEU A 68 -4.76 7.74 3.98
C LEU A 68 -6.30 7.75 3.90
N GLU A 69 -6.96 8.75 4.49
CA GLU A 69 -8.42 8.93 4.40
C GLU A 69 -8.88 9.14 2.95
N ASP A 70 -8.19 9.99 2.19
CA ASP A 70 -8.49 10.23 0.77
C ASP A 70 -8.37 8.94 -0.06
N PHE A 71 -7.27 8.21 0.15
CA PHE A 71 -7.05 6.92 -0.48
C PHE A 71 -8.13 5.89 -0.11
N GLU A 72 -8.48 5.79 1.17
CA GLU A 72 -9.50 4.85 1.63
C GLU A 72 -10.88 5.21 1.07
N HIS A 73 -11.22 6.50 1.06
CA HIS A 73 -12.47 7.00 0.48
C HIS A 73 -12.57 6.58 -0.98
N TRP A 74 -11.55 6.90 -1.78
CA TRP A 74 -11.48 6.52 -3.19
C TRP A 74 -11.59 5.00 -3.39
N TYR A 75 -10.86 4.21 -2.59
CA TYR A 75 -10.89 2.75 -2.69
C TYR A 75 -12.29 2.21 -2.39
N SER A 76 -12.95 2.75 -1.36
CA SER A 76 -14.28 2.34 -0.94
C SER A 76 -15.35 2.67 -1.99
N GLU A 77 -15.29 3.85 -2.63
CA GLU A 77 -16.20 4.21 -3.72
C GLU A 77 -15.99 3.33 -4.95
N THR A 78 -14.73 3.02 -5.27
CA THR A 78 -14.37 2.26 -6.48
C THR A 78 -14.64 0.75 -6.32
N ARG A 79 -14.44 0.19 -5.12
CA ARG A 79 -14.50 -1.26 -4.87
C ARG A 79 -15.65 -1.69 -3.96
N ALA A 80 -16.47 -0.75 -3.50
CA ALA A 80 -17.56 -0.96 -2.54
C ALA A 80 -17.12 -1.73 -1.28
N SER A 81 -15.85 -1.62 -0.91
CA SER A 81 -15.22 -2.36 0.18
C SER A 81 -14.04 -1.58 0.72
N SER A 82 -13.70 -1.78 2.00
CA SER A 82 -12.54 -1.13 2.62
C SER A 82 -11.24 -1.73 2.12
N PHE A 83 -10.21 -0.91 1.93
CA PHE A 83 -8.88 -1.38 1.58
C PHE A 83 -8.33 -2.39 2.60
N TRP A 84 -8.64 -2.20 3.89
CA TRP A 84 -8.24 -3.11 4.97
C TRP A 84 -8.79 -4.52 4.82
N ALA A 85 -9.94 -4.70 4.16
CA ALA A 85 -10.51 -6.02 3.92
C ALA A 85 -9.57 -6.91 3.07
N LEU A 86 -8.70 -6.31 2.25
CA LEU A 86 -7.68 -7.05 1.51
C LEU A 86 -6.64 -7.72 2.42
N PHE A 87 -6.36 -7.14 3.59
CA PHE A 87 -5.45 -7.71 4.57
C PHE A 87 -6.11 -8.80 5.42
N GLU A 88 -7.44 -8.74 5.55
CA GLU A 88 -8.25 -9.74 6.25
C GLU A 88 -8.55 -10.97 5.37
N GLN A 89 -8.49 -10.81 4.04
CA GLN A 89 -8.52 -11.93 3.10
C GLN A 89 -7.22 -12.74 3.19
N GLN A 90 -7.14 -13.54 4.25
CA GLN A 90 -6.20 -14.65 4.36
C GLN A 90 -6.34 -15.48 3.08
N ILE A 91 -5.23 -15.63 2.35
CA ILE A 91 -5.12 -16.57 1.23
C ILE A 91 -5.72 -17.89 1.70
N PRO A 92 -6.79 -18.42 1.07
CA PRO A 92 -7.18 -19.78 1.34
C PRO A 92 -5.99 -20.63 0.93
N ASP A 93 -5.32 -21.19 1.93
CA ASP A 93 -4.33 -22.24 1.79
C ASP A 93 -5.10 -23.44 1.24
N THR A 94 -5.39 -23.43 -0.07
CA THR A 94 -6.04 -24.57 -0.70
C THR A 94 -5.06 -25.72 -0.61
N PRO A 95 -5.37 -26.79 0.15
CA PRO A 95 -4.52 -27.95 0.18
C PRO A 95 -4.49 -28.50 -1.24
N VAL A 96 -3.28 -28.61 -1.80
CA VAL A 96 -3.07 -29.39 -3.01
C VAL A 96 -3.53 -30.81 -2.68
N VAL A 97 -4.70 -31.21 -3.19
CA VAL A 97 -5.11 -32.61 -3.15
C VAL A 97 -4.25 -33.33 -4.18
N ASP A 98 -3.37 -34.21 -3.70
CA ASP A 98 -2.76 -35.27 -4.50
C ASP A 98 -3.90 -36.17 -5.03
N PHE A 99 -4.08 -36.24 -6.35
CA PHE A 99 -4.92 -37.21 -7.05
C PHE A 99 -4.07 -38.08 -7.96
#